data_AF-A0A7I0JG79-F1
#
_entry.id   AF-A0A7I0JG79-F1
#
_cell.length_a   1.000
_cell.length_b   1.000
_cell.length_c   1.000
_cell.angle_alpha   90.00
_cell.angle_beta   90.00
_cell.angle_gamma   90.00
#
_symmetry.space_group_name_H-M   'P 1'
#
loop_
_entity.id
_entity.type
_entity.pdbx_description
1 polymer ?
#
loop_
_entity_poly.entity_id
_entity_poly.type
_entity_poly.pdbx_seq_one_letter_code
_entity_poly.pdbx_strand_id
1 'polypeptide(L)'
;VLFHSSIAAVLLLVTLAGRGFIPPELGIVLVLGVNLGSSIIAPLLTRNADPGVRVVPVGNLLMRGMGSLIMLILFMTLKPPVGFLGATGPDQIVNAHILFNVIILLAGLPLAGLVYRISEKIVALGAGPAPAAALDVVELSALNESAL
;
A
#
# COMPACT_ATOMS: atom_id res chain seq x y z
N VAL A 1 6.41 17.17 7.98
CA VAL A 1 7.10 16.13 7.17
C VAL A 1 6.62 16.28 5.73
N LEU A 2 7.50 16.63 4.78
CA LEU A 2 7.08 17.12 3.45
C LEU A 2 6.68 16.03 2.43
N PHE A 3 6.83 14.75 2.76
CA PHE A 3 6.57 13.64 1.83
C PHE A 3 5.68 12.56 2.45
N HIS A 4 4.39 12.86 2.60
CA HIS A 4 3.37 11.80 2.76
C HIS A 4 2.88 11.24 1.42
N SER A 5 3.21 11.89 0.29
CA SER A 5 2.77 11.50 -1.05
C SER A 5 3.94 11.01 -1.91
N SER A 6 3.77 9.82 -2.50
CA SER A 6 4.72 9.23 -3.43
C SER A 6 5.03 10.13 -4.63
N ILE A 7 4.10 10.99 -5.05
CA ILE A 7 4.27 11.87 -6.22
C ILE A 7 5.31 12.96 -5.93
N ALA A 8 5.26 13.59 -4.75
CA ALA A 8 6.20 14.66 -4.43
C ALA A 8 7.65 14.15 -4.40
N ALA A 9 7.87 12.95 -3.85
CA ALA A 9 9.18 12.31 -3.89
C ALA A 9 9.60 11.93 -5.31
N VAL A 10 8.68 11.39 -6.14
CA VAL A 10 8.97 11.08 -7.55
C VAL A 10 9.36 12.34 -8.32
N LEU A 11 8.64 13.46 -8.15
CA LEU A 11 8.96 14.73 -8.83
C LEU A 11 10.33 15.28 -8.43
N LEU A 12 10.73 15.12 -7.17
CA LEU A 12 12.09 15.43 -6.73
C LEU A 12 13.12 14.59 -7.48
N LEU A 13 12.92 13.27 -7.57
CA LEU A 13 13.83 12.36 -8.28
C LEU A 13 13.92 12.71 -9.78
N VAL A 14 12.78 12.99 -10.42
CA VAL A 14 12.70 13.43 -11.81
C VAL A 14 13.47 14.74 -12.01
N THR A 15 13.36 15.69 -11.09
CA THR A 15 14.10 16.95 -11.12
C THR A 15 15.61 16.72 -11.00
N LEU A 16 16.05 15.83 -10.11
CA LEU A 16 17.46 15.49 -9.94
C LEU A 16 18.04 14.82 -11.20
N ALA A 17 17.29 13.90 -11.79
CA ALA A 17 17.67 13.24 -13.04
C ALA A 17 17.72 14.22 -14.22
N GLY A 18 16.80 15.19 -14.27
CA GLY A 18 16.79 16.24 -15.29
C GLY A 18 17.99 17.18 -15.20
N ARG A 19 18.62 17.28 -14.02
CA ARG A 19 19.89 17.99 -13.81
C ARG A 19 21.13 17.10 -13.94
N GLY A 20 20.96 15.82 -14.27
CA GLY A 20 22.06 14.86 -14.39
C GLY A 20 22.69 14.43 -13.05
N PHE A 21 22.05 14.74 -11.91
CA PHE A 21 22.60 14.38 -10.60
C PHE A 21 22.46 12.90 -10.27
N ILE A 22 21.47 12.22 -10.87
CA ILE A 22 21.29 10.78 -10.73
C ILE A 22 21.05 10.14 -12.10
N PRO A 23 21.62 8.95 -12.35
CA PRO A 23 21.29 8.17 -13.53
C PRO A 23 19.86 7.61 -13.42
N PRO A 24 19.19 7.34 -14.56
CA PRO A 24 17.80 6.87 -14.57
C PRO A 24 17.61 5.54 -13.84
N GLU A 25 18.57 4.62 -13.90
CA GLU A 25 18.51 3.33 -13.21
C GLU A 25 18.44 3.52 -11.68
N LEU A 26 19.23 4.45 -11.15
CA LEU A 26 19.16 4.83 -9.73
C LEU A 26 17.82 5.49 -9.41
N GLY A 27 17.33 6.36 -10.29
CA GLY A 27 16.01 6.97 -10.16
C GLY A 27 14.89 5.94 -10.05
N ILE A 28 14.90 4.90 -10.87
CA ILE A 28 13.91 3.81 -10.85
C ILE A 28 13.97 3.03 -9.52
N VAL A 29 15.17 2.68 -9.06
CA VAL A 29 15.39 2.03 -7.76
C VAL A 29 14.80 2.87 -6.62
N LEU A 30 15.06 4.18 -6.63
CA LEU A 30 14.53 5.11 -5.63
C LEU A 30 13.01 5.23 -5.71
N VAL A 31 12.41 5.23 -6.91
CA VAL A 31 10.95 5.22 -7.07
C VAL A 31 10.31 3.97 -6.46
N LEU A 32 10.91 2.79 -6.66
CA LEU A 32 10.43 1.55 -6.04
C LEU A 32 10.55 1.63 -4.51
N GLY A 33 11.67 2.18 -4.01
CA GLY A 33 11.85 2.45 -2.58
C GLY A 33 10.80 3.42 -2.00
N VAL A 34 10.46 4.49 -2.72
CA VAL A 34 9.40 5.44 -2.33
C VAL A 34 8.03 4.76 -2.28
N ASN A 35 7.71 3.89 -3.25
CA ASN A 35 6.44 3.13 -3.23
C ASN A 35 6.38 2.14 -2.06
N LEU A 36 7.48 1.44 -1.77
CA LEU A 36 7.60 0.58 -0.60
C LEU A 36 7.41 1.37 0.69
N GLY A 37 8.19 2.44 0.89
CA GLY A 37 8.15 3.25 2.11
C GLY A 37 6.79 3.92 2.34
N SER A 38 6.19 4.50 1.29
CA SER A 38 4.88 5.15 1.40
C SER A 38 3.75 4.16 1.72
N SER A 39 3.87 2.90 1.30
CA SER A 39 2.88 1.87 1.61
C SER A 39 2.81 1.51 3.10
N ILE A 40 3.88 1.76 3.86
CA ILE A 40 3.98 1.49 5.31
C ILE A 40 3.32 2.60 6.14
N ILE A 41 3.29 3.84 5.63
CA ILE A 41 2.83 5.01 6.38
C ILE A 41 1.37 4.86 6.82
N ALA A 42 0.46 4.46 5.92
CA ALA A 42 -0.95 4.35 6.25
C ALA A 42 -1.23 3.31 7.35
N PRO A 43 -0.74 2.05 7.27
CA PRO A 43 -0.86 1.08 8.37
C PRO A 43 -0.34 1.60 9.72
N LEU A 44 0.79 2.33 9.72
CA LEU A 44 1.36 2.90 10.93
C LEU A 44 0.47 3.99 11.53
N LEU A 45 -0.07 4.88 10.70
CA LEU A 45 -0.95 5.96 11.15
C LEU A 45 -2.30 5.43 11.63
N THR A 46 -2.80 4.34 11.05
CA THR A 46 -4.09 3.74 11.43
C THR A 46 -3.96 2.64 12.49
N ARG A 47 -2.78 2.43 13.08
CA ARG A 47 -2.53 1.27 13.97
C ARG A 47 -3.47 1.15 15.18
N ASN A 48 -3.96 2.29 15.68
CA ASN A 48 -4.87 2.39 16.83
C ASN A 48 -6.34 2.58 16.41
N ALA A 49 -6.64 2.57 15.12
CA ALA A 49 -8.01 2.68 14.64
C ALA A 49 -8.76 1.35 14.77
N ASP A 50 -10.09 1.40 14.64
CA ASP A 50 -10.92 0.20 14.64
C ASP A 50 -10.47 -0.80 13.56
N PRO A 51 -10.64 -2.12 13.79
CA PRO A 51 -10.22 -3.16 12.85
C PRO A 51 -10.65 -2.90 11.41
N GLY A 52 -11.91 -2.51 11.18
CA GLY A 52 -12.43 -2.24 9.84
C GLY A 52 -11.65 -1.15 9.07
N VAL A 53 -11.14 -0.13 9.78
CA VAL A 53 -10.38 0.98 9.19
C VAL A 53 -8.96 0.55 8.79
N ARG A 54 -8.42 -0.48 9.45
CA ARG A 54 -7.04 -0.97 9.24
C ARG A 54 -6.91 -1.90 8.02
N VAL A 55 -8.00 -2.51 7.57
CA VAL A 55 -7.99 -3.52 6.48
C VAL A 55 -7.46 -2.92 5.17
N VAL A 56 -7.94 -1.74 4.79
CA VAL A 56 -7.54 -1.08 3.52
C VAL A 56 -6.06 -0.65 3.53
N PRO A 57 -5.54 0.04 4.56
CA PRO A 57 -4.12 0.33 4.68
C PRO A 57 -3.22 -0.91 4.61
N VAL A 58 -3.60 -2.01 5.30
CA VAL A 58 -2.86 -3.28 5.23
C VAL A 58 -2.91 -3.87 3.82
N GLY A 59 -4.05 -3.81 3.14
CA GLY A 59 -4.18 -4.25 1.75
C GLY A 59 -3.27 -3.47 0.81
N ASN A 60 -3.16 -2.15 0.99
CA ASN A 60 -2.21 -1.32 0.23
C ASN A 60 -0.76 -1.72 0.51
N LEU A 61 -0.38 -1.99 1.77
CA LEU A 61 0.95 -2.49 2.11
C LEU A 61 1.24 -3.84 1.45
N LEU A 62 0.29 -4.78 1.46
CA LEU A 62 0.46 -6.08 0.83
C LEU A 62 0.63 -5.96 -0.69
N MET A 63 -0.25 -5.23 -1.36
CA MET A 63 -0.18 -5.11 -2.81
C MET A 63 0.99 -4.25 -3.27
N ARG A 64 1.01 -2.98 -2.84
CA ARG A 64 1.99 -2.01 -3.31
C ARG A 64 3.35 -2.23 -2.69
N GLY A 65 3.41 -2.55 -1.39
CA GLY A 65 4.66 -2.81 -0.69
C GLY A 65 5.35 -4.07 -1.21
N MET A 66 4.69 -5.23 -1.21
CA MET A 66 5.30 -6.46 -1.73
C MET A 66 5.61 -6.34 -3.22
N GLY A 67 4.70 -5.75 -4.01
CA GLY A 67 4.96 -5.51 -5.43
C GLY A 67 6.19 -4.63 -5.67
N SER A 68 6.40 -3.59 -4.86
CA SER A 68 7.60 -2.74 -4.94
C SER A 68 8.86 -3.54 -4.62
N LEU A 69 8.83 -4.37 -3.58
CA LEU A 69 9.95 -5.20 -3.17
C LEU A 69 10.32 -6.24 -4.25
N ILE A 70 9.32 -6.93 -4.78
CA ILE A 70 9.50 -7.93 -5.86
C ILE A 70 10.09 -7.26 -7.10
N MET A 71 9.51 -6.14 -7.54
CA MET A 71 10.00 -5.42 -8.71
C MET A 71 11.41 -4.87 -8.50
N LEU A 72 11.76 -4.44 -7.28
CA LEU A 72 13.10 -3.99 -6.95
C LEU A 72 14.12 -5.14 -7.08
N ILE A 73 13.83 -6.29 -6.48
CA ILE A 73 14.69 -7.49 -6.59
C ILE A 73 14.84 -7.90 -8.06
N LEU A 74 13.74 -7.92 -8.81
CA LEU A 74 13.72 -8.28 -10.22
C LEU A 74 14.56 -7.32 -11.06
N PHE A 75 14.39 -6.00 -10.85
CA PHE A 75 15.14 -4.98 -11.57
C PHE A 75 16.63 -5.05 -11.29
N MET A 76 17.03 -5.23 -10.03
CA MET A 76 18.45 -5.35 -9.64
C MET A 76 19.10 -6.64 -10.15
N THR A 77 18.31 -7.71 -10.29
CA THR A 77 18.81 -9.03 -10.73
C THR A 77 18.89 -9.11 -12.26
N LEU A 78 17.82 -8.72 -12.96
CA LEU A 78 17.72 -8.82 -14.42
C LEU A 78 18.39 -7.67 -15.16
N LYS A 79 18.51 -6.49 -14.51
CA LYS A 79 19.09 -5.26 -15.09
C LYS A 79 18.54 -4.96 -16.49
N PRO A 80 17.20 -4.87 -16.64
CA PRO A 80 16.61 -4.62 -17.95
C PRO A 80 17.07 -3.26 -18.50
N PRO A 81 17.23 -3.12 -19.83
CA PRO A 81 17.53 -1.83 -20.42
C PRO A 81 16.37 -0.86 -20.13
N VAL A 82 16.66 0.37 -19.70
CA VAL A 82 15.63 1.36 -19.33
C VAL A 82 15.19 2.23 -20.49
N GLY A 83 15.84 2.12 -21.66
CA GLY A 83 15.56 2.96 -22.83
C GLY A 83 14.12 2.84 -23.38
N PHE A 84 13.45 1.70 -23.16
CA PHE A 84 12.05 1.55 -23.57
C PHE A 84 11.08 2.42 -22.74
N LEU A 85 11.53 2.91 -21.58
CA LEU A 85 10.72 3.76 -20.70
C LEU A 85 10.73 5.22 -21.12
N GLY A 86 11.56 5.64 -22.08
CA GLY A 86 11.57 7.01 -22.57
C GLY A 86 12.92 7.46 -23.13
N ALA A 87 12.89 8.61 -23.81
CA ALA A 87 14.07 9.18 -24.46
C ALA A 87 15.03 9.87 -23.48
N THR A 88 14.52 10.40 -22.36
CA THR A 88 15.33 11.11 -21.36
C THR A 88 15.26 10.43 -19.99
N GLY A 89 16.26 10.70 -19.13
CA GLY A 89 16.28 10.19 -17.76
C GLY A 89 15.03 10.54 -16.94
N PRO A 90 14.55 11.81 -16.96
CA PRO A 90 13.25 12.20 -16.40
C PRO A 90 12.08 11.34 -16.89
N ASP A 91 11.94 11.15 -18.20
CA ASP A 91 10.85 10.37 -18.79
C ASP A 91 10.90 8.92 -18.32
N GLN A 92 12.09 8.33 -18.30
CA GLN A 92 12.28 6.94 -17.87
C GLN A 92 11.84 6.74 -16.41
N ILE A 93 12.12 7.70 -15.52
CA ILE A 93 11.71 7.63 -14.11
C ILE A 93 10.19 7.79 -13.97
N VAL A 94 9.59 8.77 -14.66
CA VAL A 94 8.13 8.98 -14.65
C VAL A 94 7.40 7.77 -15.19
N ASN A 95 7.83 7.26 -16.35
CA ASN A 95 7.19 6.12 -16.99
C ASN A 95 7.43 4.82 -16.23
N ALA A 96 8.57 4.65 -15.55
CA ALA A 96 8.76 3.55 -14.61
C ALA A 96 7.75 3.60 -13.45
N HIS A 97 7.49 4.79 -12.89
CA HIS A 97 6.48 4.97 -11.86
C HIS A 97 5.08 4.59 -12.36
N ILE A 98 4.70 5.07 -13.56
CA ILE A 98 3.41 4.75 -14.17
C ILE A 98 3.30 3.25 -14.45
N LEU A 99 4.31 2.66 -15.10
CA LEU A 99 4.36 1.24 -15.40
C LEU A 99 4.21 0.38 -14.13
N PHE A 100 4.93 0.74 -13.07
CA PHE A 100 4.79 0.07 -11.78
C PHE A 100 3.35 0.11 -11.27
N ASN A 101 2.71 1.28 -11.24
CA ASN A 101 1.32 1.40 -10.80
C ASN A 101 0.35 0.60 -11.69
N VAL A 102 0.59 0.55 -13.01
CA VAL A 102 -0.21 -0.27 -13.94
C VAL A 102 -0.05 -1.75 -13.64
N ILE A 103 1.17 -2.24 -13.39
CA ILE A 103 1.42 -3.63 -12.99
C ILE A 103 0.66 -3.94 -11.68
N ILE A 104 0.76 -3.06 -10.68
CA ILE A 104 0.03 -3.25 -9.42
C ILE A 104 -1.48 -3.24 -9.62
N LEU A 105 -2.01 -2.38 -10.50
CA LEU A 105 -3.43 -2.35 -10.84
C LEU A 105 -3.87 -3.67 -11.48
N LEU A 106 -3.16 -4.11 -12.52
CA LEU A 106 -3.48 -5.33 -13.25
C LEU A 106 -3.36 -6.59 -12.39
N ALA A 107 -2.37 -6.65 -11.50
CA ALA A 107 -2.25 -7.72 -10.51
C ALA A 107 -3.32 -7.61 -9.41
N GLY A 108 -3.67 -6.38 -9.01
CA GLY A 108 -4.61 -6.10 -7.94
C GLY A 108 -6.04 -6.49 -8.26
N LEU A 109 -6.49 -6.32 -9.51
CA LEU A 109 -7.85 -6.70 -9.92
C LEU A 109 -8.19 -8.18 -9.62
N PRO A 110 -7.43 -9.18 -10.10
CA PRO A 110 -7.71 -10.58 -9.78
C PRO A 110 -7.38 -10.95 -8.33
N LEU A 111 -6.42 -10.26 -7.70
CA LEU A 111 -5.97 -10.58 -6.33
C LEU A 111 -6.79 -9.86 -5.24
N ALA A 112 -7.66 -8.91 -5.58
CA ALA A 112 -8.32 -8.03 -4.61
C ALA A 112 -9.06 -8.80 -3.52
N GLY A 113 -9.83 -9.83 -3.89
CA GLY A 113 -10.55 -10.66 -2.93
C GLY A 113 -9.62 -11.44 -1.99
N LEU A 114 -8.52 -11.99 -2.51
CA LEU A 114 -7.52 -12.68 -1.70
C LEU A 114 -6.82 -11.72 -0.73
N VAL A 115 -6.37 -10.57 -1.23
CA VAL A 115 -5.69 -9.53 -0.45
C VAL A 115 -6.60 -9.03 0.66
N TYR A 116 -7.88 -8.77 0.36
CA TYR A 116 -8.86 -8.36 1.36
C TYR A 116 -8.96 -9.38 2.51
N ARG A 117 -9.12 -10.67 2.19
CA ARG A 117 -9.21 -11.74 3.20
C ARG A 117 -7.93 -11.90 4.01
N ILE A 118 -6.76 -11.73 3.39
CA ILE A 118 -5.47 -11.76 4.10
C ILE A 118 -5.37 -10.55 5.03
N SER A 119 -5.75 -9.35 4.57
CA SER A 119 -5.75 -8.13 5.37
C SER A 119 -6.67 -8.25 6.58
N GLU A 120 -7.87 -8.79 6.43
CA GLU A 120 -8.79 -9.04 7.55
C GLU A 120 -8.16 -9.96 8.60
N LYS A 121 -7.53 -11.06 8.16
CA LYS A 121 -6.83 -11.98 9.07
C LYS A 121 -5.67 -11.29 9.81
N ILE A 122 -4.85 -10.52 9.09
CA ILE A 122 -3.73 -9.78 9.70
C ILE A 122 -4.23 -8.78 10.74
N VAL A 123 -5.30 -8.06 10.43
CA VAL A 123 -5.88 -7.10 11.37
C VAL A 123 -6.49 -7.81 12.58
N ALA A 124 -7.21 -8.91 12.38
CA ALA A 124 -7.84 -9.68 13.45
C ALA A 124 -6.80 -10.27 14.42
N LEU A 125 -5.61 -10.69 13.93
CA LEU A 125 -4.52 -11.15 14.80
C LEU A 125 -4.03 -10.08 15.77
N GLY A 126 -4.16 -8.80 15.41
CA GLY A 126 -3.78 -7.66 16.24
C GLY A 126 -4.94 -7.03 17.02
N ALA A 127 -6.17 -7.50 16.83
CA ALA A 127 -7.30 -7.16 17.69
C ALA A 127 -7.33 -8.22 18.80
N GLY A 128 -7.40 -7.81 20.07
CA GLY A 128 -7.67 -8.75 21.16
C GLY A 128 -8.95 -9.54 20.88
N PRO A 129 -9.18 -10.70 21.54
CA PRO A 129 -10.38 -11.48 21.33
C PRO A 129 -11.59 -10.56 21.40
N ALA A 130 -12.47 -10.65 20.39
CA ALA A 130 -13.74 -9.93 20.43
C ALA A 130 -14.36 -10.16 21.80
N PRO A 131 -14.85 -9.12 22.51
CA PRO A 131 -15.66 -9.35 23.71
C PRO A 131 -16.69 -10.38 23.28
N ALA A 132 -16.69 -11.54 23.96
CA ALA A 132 -17.67 -12.59 23.70
C ALA A 132 -18.99 -11.87 23.55
N ALA A 133 -19.62 -12.01 22.36
CA ALA A 133 -20.87 -11.35 22.01
C ALA A 133 -21.67 -11.33 23.30
N ALA A 134 -21.80 -10.12 23.89
CA ALA A 134 -22.50 -9.99 25.15
C ALA A 134 -23.80 -10.71 24.84
N LEU A 135 -23.99 -11.87 25.49
CA LEU A 135 -25.26 -12.55 25.44
C LEU A 135 -26.21 -11.41 25.69
N ASP A 136 -27.03 -11.08 24.69
CA ASP A 136 -28.09 -10.11 24.87
C ASP A 136 -28.74 -10.61 26.13
N VAL A 137 -28.41 -9.95 27.24
CA VAL A 137 -29.16 -10.02 28.46
C VAL A 137 -30.39 -9.36 27.92
N VAL A 138 -31.29 -10.22 27.42
CA VAL A 138 -32.70 -10.00 27.38
C VAL A 138 -32.93 -9.27 28.68
N GLU A 139 -32.97 -7.95 28.59
CA GLU A 139 -33.51 -7.11 29.62
C GLU A 139 -34.96 -7.59 29.65
N LEU A 140 -35.18 -8.64 30.44
CA LEU A 140 -36.36 -8.87 31.21
C LEU A 140 -36.48 -7.65 32.13
N SER A 141 -36.70 -6.50 31.49
CA SER A 141 -37.18 -5.29 32.11
C SER A 141 -38.54 -5.69 32.67
N ALA A 142 -38.68 -5.58 33.97
CA ALA A 142 -39.84 -5.98 34.76
C ALA A 142 -41.08 -5.09 34.51
N LEU A 143 -41.22 -4.55 33.29
CA LEU A 143 -42.26 -3.65 32.82
C LEU A 143 -42.75 -4.08 31.42
N ASN A 144 -42.97 -5.39 31.21
CA ASN A 144 -43.75 -5.82 30.06
C ASN A 144 -45.24 -5.63 30.37
N GLU A 145 -45.83 -4.54 29.87
CA GLU A 145 -47.28 -4.26 29.97
C GLU A 145 -48.14 -5.15 29.07
N SER A 146 -47.55 -6.05 28.26
CA SER A 146 -48.31 -6.98 27.40
C SER A 146 -48.88 -8.21 28.15
N ALA A 147 -49.00 -8.14 29.47
CA ALA A 147 -49.56 -9.20 30.32
C ALA A 147 -50.73 -8.71 31.21
N LEU A 148 -51.42 -7.65 30.80
CA LEU A 148 -52.77 -7.29 31.26
C LEU A 148 -53.69 -7.03 30.07
#